data_AF-A0A6B0GVP8-F1
#
_entry.id   AF-A0A6B0GVP8-F1
#
_cell.length_a   1.000
_cell.length_b   1.000
_cell.length_c   1.000
_cell.angle_alpha   90.00
_cell.angle_beta   90.00
_cell.angle_gamma   90.00
#
_symmetry.space_group_name_H-M   'P 1'
#
loop_
_entity.id
_entity.type
_entity.pdbx_description
1 polymer ?
#
loop_
_entity_poly.entity_id
_entity_poly.type
_entity_poly.pdbx_seq_one_letter_code
_entity_poly.pdbx_strand_id
1 'polypeptide(L)'
;MSEASKVDDDRLVERVVATVDAQTSPKQPDSVPEHVIVRALSWDRRDGAGHIEESVVSASDVEAAIERAVDEERLVVDDEEEQPRRYRVEI
;
A
#
# COMPACT_ATOMS: atom_id res chain seq x y z
N MET A 1 10.43 -20.32 -7.50
CA MET A 1 9.46 -19.37 -6.94
C MET A 1 8.10 -20.03 -7.02
N SER A 2 7.43 -20.27 -5.90
CA SER A 2 6.17 -21.02 -5.86
C SER A 2 4.98 -20.13 -6.25
N GLU A 3 4.02 -20.68 -6.98
CA GLU A 3 2.81 -19.96 -7.46
C GLU A 3 2.02 -19.29 -6.33
N ALA A 4 2.02 -19.87 -5.12
CA ALA A 4 1.37 -19.30 -3.94
C ALA A 4 1.95 -17.92 -3.54
N SER A 5 3.28 -17.75 -3.57
CA SER A 5 3.92 -16.49 -3.17
C SER A 5 3.52 -15.35 -4.11
N LYS A 6 3.37 -15.62 -5.40
CA LYS A 6 2.97 -14.61 -6.39
C LYS A 6 1.53 -14.13 -6.19
N VAL A 7 0.63 -15.04 -5.82
CA VAL A 7 -0.78 -14.70 -5.54
C VAL A 7 -0.89 -13.84 -4.29
N ASP A 8 -0.06 -14.07 -3.28
CA ASP A 8 0.01 -13.24 -2.09
C ASP A 8 0.58 -11.84 -2.40
N ASP A 9 1.61 -11.75 -3.25
CA ASP A 9 2.20 -10.49 -3.70
C ASP A 9 1.21 -9.63 -4.51
N ASP A 10 0.52 -10.23 -5.49
CA ASP A 10 -0.45 -9.52 -6.35
C ASP A 10 -1.62 -8.97 -5.51
N ARG A 11 -2.07 -9.70 -4.50
CA ARG A 11 -3.11 -9.23 -3.56
C ARG A 11 -2.62 -8.08 -2.68
N LEU A 12 -1.34 -8.05 -2.32
CA LEU A 12 -0.78 -6.95 -1.54
C LEU A 12 -0.72 -5.66 -2.37
N VAL A 13 -0.32 -5.75 -3.64
CA VAL A 13 -0.36 -4.63 -4.60
C VAL A 13 -1.78 -4.07 -4.73
N GLU A 14 -2.79 -4.93 -4.89
CA GLU A 14 -4.19 -4.49 -4.94
C GLU A 14 -4.64 -3.77 -3.65
N ARG A 15 -4.23 -4.27 -2.47
CA ARG A 15 -4.51 -3.60 -1.19
C ARG A 15 -3.81 -2.25 -1.06
N VAL A 16 -2.57 -2.13 -1.55
CA VAL A 16 -1.83 -0.86 -1.59
C VAL A 16 -2.61 0.16 -2.41
N VAL A 17 -2.96 -0.17 -3.66
CA VAL A 17 -3.69 0.76 -4.55
C VAL A 17 -5.02 1.17 -3.93
N ALA A 18 -5.80 0.22 -3.40
CA ALA A 18 -7.07 0.52 -2.74
C ALA A 18 -6.90 1.40 -1.49
N THR A 19 -5.79 1.24 -0.75
CA THR A 19 -5.47 2.08 0.40
C THR A 19 -5.13 3.50 -0.03
N VAL A 20 -4.33 3.67 -1.09
CA VAL A 20 -4.03 5.00 -1.62
C VAL A 20 -5.31 5.68 -2.13
N ASP A 21 -6.12 4.98 -2.93
CA ASP A 21 -7.40 5.49 -3.46
C ASP A 21 -8.33 5.97 -2.33
N ALA A 22 -8.48 5.16 -1.28
CA ALA A 22 -9.33 5.50 -0.14
C ALA A 22 -8.85 6.73 0.64
N GLN A 23 -7.53 6.99 0.62
CA GLN A 23 -6.91 8.13 1.28
C GLN A 23 -6.84 9.35 0.35
N THR A 24 -6.88 9.20 -0.98
CA THR A 24 -6.99 10.30 -1.95
C THR A 24 -8.45 10.57 -2.32
N SER A 25 -9.18 11.25 -1.45
CA SER A 25 -10.57 11.68 -1.65
C SER A 25 -10.62 13.21 -1.86
N PRO A 26 -11.66 13.83 -2.45
CA PRO A 26 -11.74 15.29 -2.65
C PRO A 26 -11.62 16.16 -1.39
N LYS A 27 -11.63 15.55 -0.20
CA LYS A 27 -11.47 16.19 1.12
C LYS A 27 -10.13 15.86 1.79
N GLN A 28 -9.30 15.06 1.14
CA GLN A 28 -8.01 14.57 1.61
C GLN A 28 -6.92 15.08 0.66
N PRO A 29 -5.64 15.04 1.06
CA PRO A 29 -4.55 15.42 0.16
C PRO A 29 -4.58 14.61 -1.14
N ASP A 30 -4.18 15.24 -2.24
CA ASP A 30 -4.13 14.62 -3.58
C ASP A 30 -3.13 13.44 -3.65
N SER A 31 -2.26 13.31 -2.65
CA SER A 31 -1.31 12.22 -2.51
C SER A 31 -1.08 11.81 -1.05
N VAL A 32 -0.62 10.56 -0.89
CA VAL A 32 -0.52 9.86 0.39
C VAL A 32 0.96 9.57 0.68
N PRO A 33 1.49 10.00 1.84
CA PRO A 33 2.87 9.67 2.22
C PRO A 33 3.08 8.16 2.44
N GLU A 34 4.25 7.65 2.05
CA GLU A 34 4.61 6.22 2.16
C GLU A 34 4.32 5.62 3.54
N HIS A 35 4.79 6.30 4.60
CA HIS A 35 4.64 5.82 5.98
C HIS A 35 3.17 5.72 6.43
N VAL A 36 2.24 6.43 5.78
CA VAL A 36 0.80 6.32 6.03
C VAL A 36 0.27 5.03 5.40
N ILE A 37 0.70 4.69 4.18
CA ILE A 37 0.33 3.47 3.47
C ILE A 37 0.86 2.25 4.22
N VAL A 38 2.15 2.26 4.58
CA VAL A 38 2.80 1.22 5.38
C VAL A 38 2.07 1.03 6.70
N ARG A 39 1.80 2.13 7.44
CA ARG A 39 1.06 2.04 8.70
C ARG A 39 -0.37 1.54 8.52
N ALA A 40 -1.05 1.89 7.44
CA ALA A 40 -2.40 1.39 7.20
C ALA A 40 -2.38 -0.13 7.00
N LEU A 41 -1.42 -0.66 6.24
CA LEU A 41 -1.39 -2.08 5.86
C LEU A 41 -0.70 -2.98 6.88
N SER A 42 0.28 -2.48 7.64
CA SER A 42 0.94 -3.25 8.70
C SER A 42 0.04 -3.55 9.91
N TRP A 43 -1.09 -2.86 10.04
CA TRP A 43 -1.99 -2.99 11.20
C TRP A 43 -3.38 -3.58 10.84
N ASP A 44 -3.60 -3.95 9.58
CA ASP A 44 -4.94 -4.23 9.07
C ASP A 44 -5.28 -5.74 9.07
N ARG A 45 -5.61 -6.25 10.26
CA ARG A 45 -6.75 -7.16 10.49
C ARG A 45 -7.12 -7.22 11.99
N ARG A 46 -8.25 -6.62 12.38
CA ARG A 46 -8.98 -7.06 13.57
C ARG A 46 -9.91 -8.17 13.15
N ASP A 47 -9.79 -9.34 13.76
CA ASP A 47 -10.89 -10.31 13.68
C ASP A 47 -12.08 -9.80 14.52
N GLY A 48 -13.28 -10.34 14.28
CA GLY A 48 -14.49 -9.98 15.04
C GLY A 48 -14.44 -10.36 16.53
N ALA A 49 -13.32 -10.94 17.00
CA ALA A 49 -13.07 -11.33 18.38
C ALA A 49 -12.09 -10.40 19.11
N GLY A 50 -11.54 -9.38 18.44
CA GLY A 50 -10.58 -8.45 19.04
C GLY A 50 -9.16 -9.01 19.14
N HIS A 51 -8.86 -10.14 18.48
CA HIS A 51 -7.50 -10.60 18.28
C HIS A 51 -6.88 -9.92 17.05
N ILE A 52 -5.61 -9.57 17.21
CA ILE A 52 -4.74 -9.23 16.10
C ILE A 52 -4.22 -10.59 15.60
N GLU A 53 -4.79 -11.12 14.51
CA GLU A 53 -4.13 -12.20 13.78
C GLU A 53 -2.87 -11.59 13.16
N GLU A 54 -1.71 -12.05 13.60
CA GLU A 54 -0.39 -11.62 13.15
C GLU A 54 -0.13 -12.10 11.70
N SER A 55 -0.93 -11.66 10.73
CA SER A 55 -0.44 -11.50 9.36
C SER A 55 0.24 -10.14 9.28
N VAL A 56 1.36 -10.01 9.98
CA VAL A 56 2.22 -8.82 9.91
C VAL A 56 2.85 -8.83 8.53
N VAL A 57 2.19 -8.20 7.57
CA VAL A 57 2.85 -7.81 6.33
C VAL A 57 3.97 -6.87 6.75
N SER A 58 5.21 -7.26 6.44
CA SER A 58 6.35 -6.45 6.87
C SER A 58 6.33 -5.10 6.15
N ALA A 59 6.92 -4.07 6.75
CA ALA A 59 7.05 -2.78 6.09
C ALA A 59 7.74 -2.93 4.72
N SER A 60 8.76 -3.80 4.63
CA SER A 60 9.48 -4.09 3.39
C SER A 60 8.60 -4.75 2.32
N ASP A 61 7.66 -5.62 2.68
CA ASP A 61 6.72 -6.19 1.70
C ASP A 61 5.75 -5.13 1.18
N VAL A 62 5.31 -4.22 2.06
CA VAL A 62 4.46 -3.09 1.65
C VAL A 62 5.23 -2.13 0.75
N GLU A 63 6.46 -1.78 1.09
CA GLU A 63 7.36 -0.96 0.26
C GLU A 63 7.56 -1.58 -1.13
N ALA A 64 7.87 -2.88 -1.19
CA ALA A 64 8.01 -3.60 -2.45
C ALA A 64 6.71 -3.61 -3.28
N ALA A 65 5.56 -3.74 -2.62
CA ALA A 65 4.27 -3.67 -3.29
C ALA A 65 3.93 -2.26 -3.79
N ILE A 66 4.35 -1.20 -3.09
CA ILE A 66 4.24 0.19 -3.54
C ILE A 66 5.11 0.39 -4.79
N GLU A 67 6.38 -0.01 -4.76
CA GLU A 67 7.29 0.10 -5.93
C GLU A 67 6.72 -0.65 -7.13
N ARG A 68 6.22 -1.86 -6.92
CA ARG A 68 5.59 -2.64 -7.98
C ARG A 68 4.31 -1.99 -8.53
N ALA A 69 3.51 -1.35 -7.68
CA ALA A 69 2.32 -0.61 -8.14
C ALA A 69 2.71 0.63 -8.97
N VAL A 70 3.86 1.24 -8.72
CA VAL A 70 4.43 2.30 -9.55
C VAL A 70 4.94 1.74 -10.87
N ASP A 71 5.69 0.62 -10.84
CA ASP A 71 6.17 -0.07 -12.05
C ASP A 71 5.03 -0.55 -12.96
N GLU A 72 3.88 -0.91 -12.38
CA GLU A 72 2.66 -1.30 -13.10
C GLU A 72 1.81 -0.09 -13.57
N GLU A 73 2.30 1.15 -13.42
CA GLU A 73 1.59 2.39 -13.82
C GLU A 73 0.22 2.52 -13.12
N ARG A 74 0.12 2.04 -11.88
CA ARG A 74 -1.11 2.12 -11.06
C ARG A 74 -1.02 3.23 -10.01
N LEU A 75 0.20 3.53 -9.57
CA LEU A 75 0.51 4.63 -8.68
C LEU A 75 1.49 5.59 -9.35
N VAL A 76 1.30 6.88 -9.10
CA VAL A 76 2.22 7.94 -9.50
C VAL A 76 2.89 8.51 -8.25
N VAL A 77 4.21 8.72 -8.33
CA VAL A 77 4.98 9.46 -7.33
C VAL A 77 4.95 10.95 -7.69
N ASP A 78 4.50 11.80 -6.78
CA ASP A 78 4.38 13.25 -7.06
C ASP A 78 5.74 13.96 -7.17
N ASP A 79 6.72 13.56 -6.34
CA ASP A 79 8.09 14.06 -6.34
C ASP A 79 9.04 12.96 -5.85
N GLU A 80 9.88 12.45 -6.75
CA GLU A 80 10.82 11.36 -6.44
C GLU A 80 11.98 11.81 -5.53
N GLU A 81 12.24 13.12 -5.46
CA GLU A 81 13.32 13.72 -4.67
C GLU A 81 12.86 14.17 -3.27
N GLU A 82 11.54 14.35 -3.05
CA GLU A 82 10.97 14.71 -1.75
C GLU A 82 10.77 13.47 -0.84
N GLN A 83 11.28 13.55 0.40
CA GLN A 83 11.08 12.53 1.43
C GLN A 83 10.19 13.07 2.56
N PRO A 84 9.14 12.33 3.01
CA PRO A 84 8.73 11.01 2.51
C PRO A 84 8.05 11.10 1.14
N ARG A 85 8.33 10.12 0.28
CA ARG A 85 7.66 9.97 -1.03
C ARG A 85 6.14 9.95 -0.85
N ARG A 86 5.44 10.62 -1.76
CA ARG A 86 3.97 10.67 -1.79
C ARG A 86 3.44 10.00 -3.05
N TYR A 87 2.38 9.24 -2.90
CA TYR A 87 1.79 8.41 -3.94
C TYR A 87 0.32 8.76 -4.17
N ARG A 88 -0.13 8.70 -5.42
CA ARG A 88 -1.55 8.82 -5.79
C ARG A 88 -1.91 7.78 -6.84
N VAL A 89 -3.19 7.47 -6.98
CA VAL A 89 -3.67 6.55 -8.01
C VAL A 89 -3.68 7.23 -9.37
N GLU A 90 -3.24 6.52 -10.41
CA GLU A 90 -3.40 6.95 -11.79
C GLU A 90 -4.84 6.64 -12.26
N ILE A 91 -5.53 7.65 -12.81
CA ILE A 91 -6.96 7.60 -13.19
C ILE A 91 -7.12 7.63 -14.71
#